data_AF-A0A9E3QIA8-F1
#
_entry.id   AF-A0A9E3QIA8-F1
#
_cell.length_a   1.000
_cell.length_b   1.000
_cell.length_c   1.000
_cell.angle_alpha   90.00
_cell.angle_beta   90.00
_cell.angle_gamma   90.00
#
_symmetry.space_group_name_H-M   'P 1'
#
loop_
_entity.id
_entity.type
_entity.pdbx_description
1 polymer ?
#
loop_
_entity_poly.entity_id
_entity_poly.type
_entity_poly.pdbx_seq_one_letter_code
_entity_poly.pdbx_strand_id
1 'polypeptide(L)'
;MIAILRLVLVAASLGADPSKPLPISAHNCYPLNGQGRERLIEALELGIDNIEIDLGWDEKTQRLIVSHDATPRPGVVYPEFEDYLVPALEAHWRTPRPDGAPTVLTIDWKTAEPRAVARFKQFLDAHPDWFSTAPKAQPSPLTARRLTVCLTGEDRAKEAYDALVPPGDPYRAFRDRVFGAGDYREDIKDYAREPASPYFRFLTLHWGNIERGGPPRAGEWTAEEAARLKGLVAHTHQQGYRLRFYCLVVPSP
;
A
#
# COMPACT_ATOMS: atom_id res chain seq x y z
N MET A 1 -37.62 31.90 21.57
CA MET A 1 -36.89 31.06 22.54
C MET A 1 -36.18 29.98 21.72
N ILE A 2 -34.90 30.18 21.37
CA ILE A 2 -34.14 29.29 20.49
C ILE A 2 -33.11 28.57 21.37
N ALA A 3 -33.25 27.26 21.49
CA ALA A 3 -32.32 26.41 22.20
C ALA A 3 -31.13 26.08 21.28
N ILE A 4 -29.94 26.57 21.65
CA ILE A 4 -28.67 26.23 21.00
C ILE A 4 -28.24 24.86 21.55
N LEU A 5 -28.34 23.83 20.72
CA LEU A 5 -27.81 22.51 21.01
C LEU A 5 -26.27 22.55 20.88
N ARG A 6 -25.56 22.53 22.01
CA ARG A 6 -24.10 22.40 22.03
C ARG A 6 -23.72 20.95 21.73
N LEU A 7 -23.10 20.73 20.58
CA LEU A 7 -22.42 19.49 20.24
C LEU A 7 -21.19 19.36 21.15
N VAL A 8 -21.26 18.50 22.16
CA VAL A 8 -20.09 18.11 22.95
C VAL A 8 -19.34 17.06 22.15
N LEU A 9 -18.23 17.46 21.54
CA LEU A 9 -17.24 16.51 21.02
C LEU A 9 -16.65 15.77 22.23
N VAL A 10 -17.12 14.55 22.48
CA VAL A 10 -16.36 13.62 23.33
C VAL A 10 -15.21 13.13 22.46
N ALA A 11 -14.06 13.79 22.59
CA ALA A 11 -12.80 13.23 22.12
C ALA A 11 -12.52 11.99 22.96
N ALA A 12 -12.95 10.82 22.48
CA ALA A 12 -12.43 9.57 22.97
C ALA A 12 -10.92 9.61 22.69
N SER A 13 -10.13 9.78 23.74
CA SER A 13 -8.69 9.58 23.68
C SER A 13 -8.45 8.12 23.33
N LEU A 14 -8.35 7.81 22.03
CA LEU A 14 -7.56 6.68 21.59
C LEU A 14 -6.20 6.90 22.24
N GLY A 15 -5.85 6.06 23.21
CA GLY A 15 -4.51 6.01 23.77
C GLY A 15 -3.56 5.65 22.64
N ALA A 16 -3.14 6.65 21.88
CA ALA A 16 -2.09 6.55 20.90
C ALA A 16 -0.81 6.39 21.70
N ASP A 17 -0.47 5.12 21.94
CA ASP A 17 0.92 4.76 22.15
C ASP A 17 1.69 5.30 20.92
N PRO A 18 2.55 6.31 21.08
CA PRO A 18 3.27 6.91 19.95
C PRO A 18 4.21 5.92 19.26
N SER A 19 4.37 4.71 19.82
CA SER A 19 5.08 3.59 19.19
C SER A 19 4.23 2.76 18.21
N LYS A 20 2.97 3.11 17.95
CA LYS A 20 2.16 2.38 16.96
C LYS A 20 2.05 3.19 15.67
N PRO A 21 2.29 2.59 14.48
CA PRO A 21 2.09 3.28 13.22
C PRO A 21 0.67 3.82 13.09
N LEU A 22 0.54 5.01 12.50
CA LEU A 22 -0.76 5.50 12.10
C LEU A 22 -1.38 4.47 11.15
N PRO A 23 -2.60 3.96 11.42
CA PRO A 23 -3.27 2.98 10.56
C PRO A 23 -3.89 3.66 9.33
N ILE A 24 -3.17 4.63 8.75
CA ILE A 24 -3.61 5.48 7.66
C ILE A 24 -2.64 5.30 6.50
N SER A 25 -3.17 5.24 5.29
CA SER A 25 -2.39 5.22 4.06
C SER A 25 -2.58 6.53 3.30
N ALA A 26 -1.50 7.15 2.85
CA ALA A 26 -1.56 8.27 1.93
C ALA A 26 -1.80 7.75 0.50
N HIS A 27 -3.07 7.78 0.07
CA HIS A 27 -3.49 7.33 -1.27
C HIS A 27 -3.13 8.34 -2.36
N ASN A 28 -2.68 7.85 -3.52
CA ASN A 28 -2.20 8.64 -4.65
C ASN A 28 -1.24 9.75 -4.20
N CYS A 29 -0.18 9.38 -3.49
CA CYS A 29 0.78 10.26 -2.85
C CYS A 29 1.74 10.89 -3.88
N TYR A 30 1.18 11.55 -4.88
CA TYR A 30 1.88 12.17 -6.01
C TYR A 30 1.05 13.34 -6.61
N PRO A 31 1.67 14.19 -7.45
CA PRO A 31 0.98 15.32 -8.06
C PRO A 31 -0.20 14.89 -8.93
N LEU A 32 -1.37 15.47 -8.69
CA LEU A 32 -2.55 15.21 -9.53
C LEU A 32 -2.48 16.10 -10.77
N ASN A 33 -2.47 15.48 -11.96
CA ASN A 33 -2.37 16.19 -13.25
C ASN A 33 -1.17 17.16 -13.32
N GLY A 34 -0.04 16.78 -12.71
CA GLY A 34 1.17 17.62 -12.66
C GLY A 34 1.12 18.77 -11.65
N GLN A 35 0.09 18.83 -10.79
CA GLN A 35 -0.06 19.86 -9.75
C GLN A 35 0.16 19.28 -8.34
N GLY A 36 0.91 20.00 -7.50
CA GLY A 36 1.20 19.62 -6.10
C GLY A 36 2.37 18.64 -5.98
N ARG A 37 3.60 19.15 -5.84
CA ARG A 37 4.84 18.34 -5.79
C ARG A 37 5.12 17.68 -4.44
N GLU A 38 4.43 18.09 -3.40
CA GLU A 38 4.90 17.88 -2.02
C GLU A 38 4.11 16.82 -1.26
N ARG A 39 3.10 16.17 -1.86
CA ARG A 39 2.23 15.22 -1.16
C ARG A 39 2.97 14.07 -0.46
N LEU A 40 4.02 13.53 -1.09
CA LEU A 40 4.89 12.53 -0.47
C LEU A 40 5.65 13.08 0.74
N ILE A 41 6.24 14.27 0.59
CA ILE A 41 6.98 14.92 1.67
C ILE A 41 6.04 15.25 2.82
N GLU A 42 4.90 15.88 2.54
CA GLU A 42 3.86 16.21 3.51
C GLU A 42 3.38 14.96 4.27
N ALA A 43 3.09 13.85 3.56
CA ALA A 43 2.67 12.61 4.19
C ALA A 43 3.74 12.07 5.16
N LEU A 44 5.00 12.05 4.73
CA LEU A 44 6.13 11.56 5.54
C LEU A 44 6.40 12.48 6.74
N GLU A 45 6.27 13.80 6.60
CA GLU A 45 6.41 14.78 7.69
C GLU A 45 5.28 14.66 8.73
N LEU A 46 4.08 14.25 8.30
CA LEU A 46 2.96 13.92 9.19
C LEU A 46 3.11 12.54 9.86
N GLY A 47 4.21 11.81 9.58
CA GLY A 47 4.45 10.47 10.13
C GLY A 47 3.59 9.38 9.49
N ILE A 48 3.03 9.63 8.30
CA ILE A 48 2.29 8.64 7.52
C ILE A 48 3.28 7.79 6.74
N ASP A 49 3.61 6.65 7.32
CA ASP A 49 4.59 5.69 6.78
C ASP A 49 3.99 4.63 5.86
N ASN A 50 2.70 4.71 5.54
CA ASN A 50 2.08 3.89 4.52
C ASN A 50 1.69 4.80 3.35
N ILE A 51 2.43 4.71 2.26
CA ILE A 51 2.31 5.58 1.10
C ILE A 51 1.96 4.75 -0.11
N GLU A 52 1.10 5.27 -0.97
CA GLU A 52 0.78 4.67 -2.26
C GLU A 52 1.15 5.63 -3.38
N ILE A 53 1.86 5.12 -4.38
CA ILE A 53 2.11 5.84 -5.63
C ILE A 53 1.80 4.96 -6.82
N ASP A 54 1.48 5.60 -7.93
CA ASP A 54 1.08 4.92 -9.16
C ASP A 54 2.22 5.03 -10.17
N LEU A 55 2.53 3.93 -10.85
CA LEU A 55 3.59 3.89 -11.86
C LEU A 55 3.03 3.69 -13.26
N GLY A 56 3.35 4.65 -14.14
CA GLY A 56 3.21 4.57 -15.58
C GLY A 56 4.57 4.46 -16.28
N TRP A 57 4.55 4.45 -17.61
CA TRP A 57 5.74 4.38 -18.45
C TRP A 57 5.76 5.45 -19.53
N ASP A 58 6.86 6.20 -19.60
CA ASP A 58 7.15 7.10 -20.72
C ASP A 58 8.05 6.42 -21.75
N GLU A 59 7.47 6.01 -22.86
CA GLU A 59 8.20 5.36 -23.96
C GLU A 59 9.21 6.29 -24.64
N LYS A 60 8.98 7.61 -24.67
CA LYS A 60 9.88 8.54 -25.35
C LYS A 60 11.17 8.73 -24.57
N THR A 61 11.05 8.80 -23.24
CA THR A 61 12.21 9.01 -22.36
C THR A 61 12.74 7.71 -21.75
N GLN A 62 12.04 6.59 -21.94
CA GLN A 62 12.34 5.29 -21.35
C GLN A 62 12.42 5.34 -19.81
N ARG A 63 11.44 6.02 -19.19
CA ARG A 63 11.42 6.27 -17.75
C ARG A 63 10.11 5.83 -17.10
N LEU A 64 10.24 5.43 -15.83
CA LEU A 64 9.09 5.30 -14.94
C LEU A 64 8.60 6.70 -14.56
N ILE A 65 7.29 6.88 -14.64
CA ILE A 65 6.64 8.14 -14.26
C ILE A 65 5.69 7.89 -13.10
N VAL A 66 5.58 8.87 -12.20
CA VAL A 66 4.66 8.80 -11.07
C VAL A 66 3.34 9.47 -11.44
N SER A 67 2.30 8.67 -11.69
CA SER A 67 0.98 9.14 -12.12
C SER A 67 -0.03 8.00 -12.17
N HIS A 68 -1.32 8.37 -12.05
CA HIS A 68 -2.43 7.47 -12.40
C HIS A 68 -2.48 7.13 -13.90
N ASP A 69 -1.84 7.93 -14.76
CA ASP A 69 -1.80 7.68 -16.20
C ASP A 69 -0.80 6.56 -16.55
N ALA A 70 -1.23 5.58 -17.33
CA ALA A 70 -0.37 4.50 -17.82
C ALA A 70 0.78 5.01 -18.71
N THR A 71 0.54 6.08 -19.46
CA THR A 71 1.49 6.75 -20.35
C THR A 71 1.31 8.28 -20.28
N PRO A 72 2.33 9.08 -20.61
CA PRO A 72 2.22 10.54 -20.56
C PRO A 72 1.13 11.11 -21.46
N ARG A 73 0.33 12.04 -20.92
CA ARG A 73 -0.59 12.86 -21.70
C ARG A 73 0.08 14.14 -22.22
N PRO A 74 -0.30 14.62 -23.42
CA PRO A 74 0.20 15.90 -23.93
C PRO A 74 -0.05 17.06 -22.95
N GLY A 75 0.96 17.89 -22.73
CA GLY A 75 0.86 19.10 -21.90
C GLY A 75 0.91 18.87 -20.38
N VAL A 76 1.06 17.62 -19.93
CA VAL A 76 1.22 17.29 -18.50
C VAL A 76 2.68 16.95 -18.21
N VAL A 77 3.20 17.48 -17.11
CA VAL A 77 4.54 17.15 -16.61
C VAL A 77 4.42 16.08 -15.54
N TYR A 78 5.15 14.99 -15.72
CA TYR A 78 5.18 13.87 -14.79
C TYR A 78 6.51 13.81 -14.05
N PRO A 79 6.52 13.64 -12.72
CA PRO A 79 7.73 13.32 -11.98
C PRO A 79 8.30 11.98 -12.48
N GLU A 80 9.62 11.92 -12.63
CA GLU A 80 10.33 10.65 -12.75
C GLU A 80 10.33 9.95 -11.37
N PHE A 81 10.21 8.63 -11.37
CA PHE A 81 10.02 7.82 -10.16
C PHE A 81 11.15 7.96 -9.13
N GLU A 82 12.40 7.83 -9.54
CA GLU A 82 13.54 7.91 -8.63
C GLU A 82 13.73 9.35 -8.11
N ASP A 83 13.65 10.34 -9.00
CA ASP A 83 13.72 11.78 -8.66
C ASP A 83 12.63 12.18 -7.67
N TYR A 84 11.45 11.57 -7.75
CA TYR A 84 10.34 11.82 -6.84
C TYR A 84 10.52 11.14 -5.49
N LEU A 85 10.92 9.87 -5.49
CA LEU A 85 10.89 9.01 -4.31
C LEU A 85 12.15 9.12 -3.45
N VAL A 86 13.33 9.06 -4.08
CA VAL A 86 14.62 8.89 -3.39
C VAL A 86 14.90 10.03 -2.40
N PRO A 87 14.85 11.32 -2.80
CA PRO A 87 15.18 12.40 -1.88
C PRO A 87 14.23 12.46 -0.67
N ALA A 88 12.94 12.16 -0.89
CA ALA A 88 11.93 12.19 0.16
C ALA A 88 12.16 11.09 1.20
N LEU A 89 12.41 9.85 0.76
CA LEU A 89 12.68 8.73 1.65
C LEU A 89 14.00 8.91 2.42
N GLU A 90 15.07 9.35 1.76
CA GLU A 90 16.35 9.59 2.42
C GLU A 90 16.25 10.68 3.48
N ALA A 91 15.51 11.76 3.21
CA ALA A 91 15.25 12.81 4.19
C ALA A 91 14.46 12.25 5.38
N HIS A 92 13.38 11.49 5.13
CA HIS A 92 12.54 10.89 6.16
C HIS A 92 13.34 9.93 7.07
N TRP A 93 14.17 9.05 6.50
CA TRP A 93 14.94 8.06 7.28
C TRP A 93 16.09 8.63 8.11
N ARG A 94 16.39 9.94 8.03
CA ARG A 94 17.30 10.59 8.98
C ARG A 94 16.72 10.64 10.40
N THR A 95 15.39 10.56 10.51
CA THR A 95 14.68 10.51 11.79
C THR A 95 13.93 9.19 11.87
N PRO A 96 14.58 8.09 12.29
CA PRO A 96 13.96 6.78 12.31
C PRO A 96 12.76 6.75 13.26
N ARG A 97 11.75 5.96 12.89
CA ARG A 97 10.58 5.76 13.75
C ARG A 97 10.99 5.14 15.09
N PRO A 98 10.38 5.58 16.22
CA PRO A 98 10.67 5.00 17.54
C PRO A 98 10.36 3.51 17.65
N ASP A 99 9.41 3.02 16.85
CA ASP A 99 8.95 1.62 16.85
C ASP A 99 9.77 0.70 15.94
N GLY A 100 10.71 1.25 15.17
CA GLY A 100 11.53 0.52 14.22
C GLY A 100 10.75 -0.10 13.05
N ALA A 101 9.47 0.24 12.86
CA ALA A 101 8.68 -0.29 11.76
C ALA A 101 9.18 0.25 10.41
N PRO A 102 9.10 -0.55 9.32
CA PRO A 102 9.42 -0.05 7.99
C PRO A 102 8.32 0.89 7.47
N THR A 103 8.74 1.88 6.68
CA THR A 103 7.85 2.56 5.72
C THR A 103 7.30 1.50 4.76
N VAL A 104 6.03 1.61 4.38
CA VAL A 104 5.38 0.79 3.35
C VAL A 104 5.17 1.64 2.12
N LEU A 105 5.74 1.19 1.00
CA LEU A 105 5.48 1.76 -0.30
C LEU A 105 4.59 0.82 -1.09
N THR A 106 3.37 1.25 -1.33
CA THR A 106 2.44 0.60 -2.24
C THR A 106 2.67 1.16 -3.64
N ILE A 107 3.01 0.28 -4.58
CA ILE A 107 3.20 0.59 -5.99
C ILE A 107 1.97 0.09 -6.74
N ASP A 108 1.12 1.01 -7.19
CA ASP A 108 -0.02 0.69 -8.04
C ASP A 108 0.39 0.75 -9.52
N TRP A 109 0.55 -0.42 -10.13
CA TRP A 109 0.94 -0.49 -11.53
C TRP A 109 -0.21 -0.04 -12.44
N LYS A 110 0.03 1.00 -13.23
CA LYS A 110 -0.89 1.46 -14.30
C LYS A 110 -0.47 0.97 -15.68
N THR A 111 0.70 0.36 -15.79
CA THR A 111 1.26 -0.17 -17.03
C THR A 111 1.76 -1.59 -16.82
N ALA A 112 1.72 -2.40 -17.89
CA ALA A 112 2.34 -3.72 -17.97
C ALA A 112 3.56 -3.76 -18.90
N GLU A 113 4.08 -2.61 -19.32
CA GLU A 113 5.25 -2.55 -20.21
C GLU A 113 6.45 -3.28 -19.56
N PRO A 114 7.00 -4.33 -20.18
CA PRO A 114 8.08 -5.11 -19.59
C PRO A 114 9.33 -4.28 -19.23
N ARG A 115 9.65 -3.25 -20.03
CA ARG A 115 10.77 -2.35 -19.74
C ARG A 115 10.54 -1.51 -18.49
N ALA A 116 9.30 -1.13 -18.21
CA ALA A 116 8.94 -0.42 -16.98
C ALA A 116 9.21 -1.31 -15.75
N VAL A 117 8.77 -2.56 -15.81
CA VAL A 117 8.99 -3.54 -14.72
C VAL A 117 10.47 -3.86 -14.54
N ALA A 118 11.21 -4.01 -15.65
CA ALA A 118 12.66 -4.20 -15.61
C ALA A 118 13.39 -3.00 -15.00
N ARG A 119 12.99 -1.77 -15.35
CA ARG A 119 13.53 -0.54 -14.77
C ARG A 119 13.25 -0.45 -13.26
N PHE A 120 12.05 -0.82 -12.84
CA PHE A 120 11.70 -0.88 -11.42
C PHE A 120 12.56 -1.91 -10.68
N LYS A 121 12.76 -3.10 -11.24
CA LYS A 121 13.67 -4.09 -10.64
C LYS A 121 15.10 -3.56 -10.54
N GLN A 122 15.62 -2.88 -11.56
CA GLN A 122 16.95 -2.26 -11.51
C GLN A 122 17.06 -1.26 -10.37
N PHE A 123 16.03 -0.44 -10.13
CA PHE A 123 15.98 0.45 -8.97
C PHE A 123 16.05 -0.33 -7.64
N LEU A 124 15.31 -1.43 -7.53
CA LEU A 124 15.36 -2.29 -6.32
C LEU A 124 16.76 -2.89 -6.10
N ASP A 125 17.39 -3.36 -7.18
CA ASP A 125 18.73 -3.97 -7.13
C ASP A 125 19.83 -2.94 -6.85
N ALA A 126 19.64 -1.68 -7.27
CA ALA A 126 20.57 -0.59 -7.00
C ALA A 126 20.59 -0.14 -5.52
N HIS A 127 19.51 -0.41 -4.77
CA HIS A 127 19.39 -0.04 -3.35
C HIS A 127 19.09 -1.28 -2.48
N PRO A 128 19.96 -2.31 -2.49
CA PRO A 128 19.62 -3.62 -1.92
C PRO A 128 19.38 -3.60 -0.40
N ASP A 129 19.94 -2.62 0.31
CA ASP A 129 19.82 -2.46 1.77
C ASP A 129 18.56 -1.70 2.21
N TRP A 130 17.83 -1.08 1.27
CA TRP A 130 16.62 -0.32 1.57
C TRP A 130 15.42 -1.24 1.81
N PHE A 131 15.29 -2.28 0.98
CA PHE A 131 14.07 -3.05 0.87
C PHE A 131 14.05 -4.28 1.77
N SER A 132 12.92 -4.50 2.44
CA SER A 132 12.62 -5.76 3.10
C SER A 132 12.66 -6.88 2.07
N THR A 133 13.25 -8.01 2.43
CA THR A 133 13.49 -9.12 1.48
C THR A 133 13.00 -10.46 1.98
N ALA A 134 12.66 -11.34 1.04
CA ALA A 134 12.45 -12.77 1.33
C ALA A 134 12.93 -13.60 0.13
N PRO A 135 13.57 -14.76 0.33
CA PRO A 135 14.08 -15.54 -0.78
C PRO A 135 12.92 -16.16 -1.57
N LYS A 136 13.07 -16.25 -2.90
CA LYS A 136 12.20 -17.02 -3.79
C LYS A 136 12.49 -18.52 -3.65
N ALA A 137 12.20 -19.04 -2.47
CA ALA A 137 12.44 -20.43 -2.07
C ALA A 137 11.53 -20.79 -0.89
N GLN A 138 11.62 -22.03 -0.39
CA GLN A 138 11.03 -22.43 0.88
C GLN A 138 12.10 -23.05 1.79
N PRO A 139 12.17 -22.68 3.09
CA PRO A 139 11.37 -21.63 3.73
C PRO A 139 11.74 -20.24 3.21
N SER A 140 10.79 -19.30 3.30
CA SER A 140 10.99 -17.88 2.90
C SER A 140 10.87 -16.96 4.11
N PRO A 141 11.93 -16.79 4.92
CA PRO A 141 11.91 -15.82 6.01
C PRO A 141 11.92 -14.39 5.46
N LEU A 142 11.15 -13.49 6.08
CA LEU A 142 11.18 -12.06 5.79
C LEU A 142 12.28 -11.38 6.61
N THR A 143 13.19 -10.69 5.93
CA THR A 143 14.13 -9.76 6.55
C THR A 143 13.58 -8.35 6.39
N ALA A 144 13.10 -7.76 7.49
CA ALA A 144 12.63 -6.37 7.47
C ALA A 144 13.80 -5.38 7.31
N ARG A 145 13.62 -4.36 6.47
CA ARG A 145 14.56 -3.24 6.28
C ARG A 145 13.81 -1.91 6.44
N ARG A 146 14.30 -0.82 5.84
CA ARG A 146 13.71 0.52 5.97
C ARG A 146 12.39 0.65 5.20
N LEU A 147 12.27 -0.08 4.09
CA LEU A 147 11.14 0.00 3.18
C LEU A 147 10.56 -1.38 2.89
N THR A 148 9.26 -1.55 3.00
CA THR A 148 8.56 -2.75 2.50
C THR A 148 7.69 -2.37 1.31
N VAL A 149 7.89 -3.01 0.17
CA VAL A 149 7.13 -2.69 -1.04
C VAL A 149 5.97 -3.67 -1.24
N CYS A 150 4.76 -3.13 -1.42
CA CYS A 150 3.57 -3.84 -1.85
C CYS A 150 3.29 -3.53 -3.32
N LEU A 151 3.15 -4.53 -4.17
CA LEU A 151 2.75 -4.38 -5.57
C LEU A 151 1.26 -4.60 -5.72
N THR A 152 0.57 -3.63 -6.31
CA THR A 152 -0.88 -3.60 -6.57
C THR A 152 -1.13 -3.23 -8.04
N GLY A 153 -2.40 -3.06 -8.43
CA GLY A 153 -2.73 -2.65 -9.80
C GLY A 153 -2.58 -3.79 -10.80
N GLU A 154 -2.08 -3.46 -11.99
CA GLU A 154 -1.98 -4.34 -13.15
C GLU A 154 -1.29 -5.68 -12.86
N ASP A 155 -2.02 -6.79 -13.03
CA ASP A 155 -1.56 -8.14 -12.71
C ASP A 155 -0.38 -8.58 -13.59
N ARG A 156 -0.38 -8.19 -14.88
CA ARG A 156 0.72 -8.55 -15.79
C ARG A 156 2.06 -7.95 -15.36
N ALA A 157 2.06 -6.75 -14.78
CA ALA A 157 3.28 -6.14 -14.27
C ALA A 157 3.84 -6.90 -13.06
N LYS A 158 2.95 -7.33 -12.16
CA LYS A 158 3.29 -8.13 -10.98
C LYS A 158 3.81 -9.51 -11.37
N GLU A 159 3.26 -10.13 -12.41
CA GLU A 159 3.75 -11.40 -12.96
C GLU A 159 5.11 -11.24 -13.64
N ALA A 160 5.29 -10.17 -14.41
CA ALA A 160 6.56 -9.84 -15.02
C ALA A 160 7.66 -9.62 -13.95
N TYR A 161 7.35 -8.93 -12.84
CA TYR A 161 8.31 -8.76 -11.75
C TYR A 161 8.73 -10.12 -11.15
N ASP A 162 7.76 -10.99 -10.89
CA ASP A 162 8.04 -12.33 -10.38
C ASP A 162 8.95 -13.13 -11.34
N ALA A 163 8.65 -13.09 -12.64
CA ALA A 163 9.44 -13.78 -13.67
C ALA A 163 10.89 -13.27 -13.74
N LEU A 164 11.13 -11.99 -13.40
CA LEU A 164 12.47 -11.41 -13.37
C LEU A 164 13.28 -11.79 -12.12
N VAL A 165 12.66 -12.34 -11.07
CA VAL A 165 13.36 -12.79 -9.85
C VAL A 165 13.71 -14.29 -10.00
N PRO A 166 15.00 -14.65 -10.09
CA PRO A 166 15.43 -16.04 -10.16
C PRO A 166 15.05 -16.85 -8.90
N PRO A 167 14.89 -18.18 -9.00
CA PRO A 167 14.78 -19.04 -7.83
C PRO A 167 15.98 -18.86 -6.88
N GLY A 168 15.72 -18.74 -5.58
CA GLY A 168 16.73 -18.49 -4.55
C GLY A 168 17.08 -17.02 -4.33
N ASP A 169 16.90 -16.16 -5.35
CA ASP A 169 17.16 -14.73 -5.21
C ASP A 169 16.11 -14.05 -4.31
N PRO A 170 16.46 -12.91 -3.67
CA PRO A 170 15.54 -12.19 -2.82
C PRO A 170 14.49 -11.43 -3.64
N TYR A 171 13.21 -11.62 -3.31
CA TYR A 171 12.20 -10.61 -3.57
C TYR A 171 12.52 -9.36 -2.76
N ARG A 172 12.35 -8.18 -3.37
CA ARG A 172 12.43 -6.85 -2.73
C ARG A 172 11.08 -6.11 -2.76
N ALA A 173 10.12 -6.66 -3.49
CA ALA A 173 8.75 -6.22 -3.55
C ALA A 173 7.82 -7.44 -3.53
N PHE A 174 6.64 -7.28 -2.93
CA PHE A 174 5.73 -8.39 -2.67
C PHE A 174 4.36 -8.09 -3.24
N ARG A 175 3.73 -9.11 -3.84
CA ARG A 175 2.38 -9.01 -4.41
C ARG A 175 1.32 -9.10 -3.32
N ASP A 176 0.21 -8.41 -3.55
CA ASP A 176 -0.99 -8.57 -2.76
C ASP A 176 -1.96 -9.63 -3.29
N ARG A 177 -2.81 -10.13 -2.39
CA ARG A 177 -4.04 -10.85 -2.71
C ARG A 177 -5.22 -9.91 -2.43
N VAL A 178 -6.05 -9.66 -3.43
CA VAL A 178 -7.12 -8.65 -3.34
C VAL A 178 -8.48 -9.32 -3.19
N PHE A 179 -9.30 -8.81 -2.27
CA PHE A 179 -10.73 -9.10 -2.18
C PHE A 179 -11.50 -7.79 -2.29
N GLY A 180 -12.28 -7.68 -3.36
CA GLY A 180 -12.96 -6.46 -3.76
C GLY A 180 -14.27 -6.21 -3.02
N ALA A 181 -15.00 -5.20 -3.50
CA ALA A 181 -16.39 -5.00 -3.11
C ALA A 181 -17.23 -6.18 -3.62
N GLY A 182 -17.95 -6.85 -2.73
CA GLY A 182 -18.77 -8.03 -3.07
C GLY A 182 -18.13 -9.38 -2.70
N ASP A 183 -16.83 -9.40 -2.38
CA ASP A 183 -16.12 -10.62 -1.98
C ASP A 183 -16.28 -10.99 -0.50
N TYR A 184 -17.38 -10.56 0.13
CA TYR A 184 -17.63 -10.81 1.54
C TYR A 184 -17.64 -12.32 1.82
N ARG A 185 -16.84 -12.77 2.78
CA ARG A 185 -16.80 -14.14 3.27
C ARG A 185 -17.40 -14.21 4.67
N GLU A 186 -18.28 -15.16 4.92
CA GLU A 186 -18.84 -15.35 6.27
C GLU A 186 -17.74 -15.69 7.27
N ASP A 187 -16.94 -16.71 6.97
CA ASP A 187 -15.76 -17.07 7.76
C ASP A 187 -14.55 -16.22 7.35
N ILE A 188 -13.97 -15.50 8.32
CA ILE A 188 -12.77 -14.69 8.12
C ILE A 188 -11.56 -15.53 7.67
N LYS A 189 -11.53 -16.84 7.98
CA LYS A 189 -10.44 -17.74 7.59
C LYS A 189 -10.39 -17.95 6.08
N ASP A 190 -11.51 -17.75 5.38
CA ASP A 190 -11.56 -17.90 3.93
C ASP A 190 -10.75 -16.85 3.17
N TYR A 191 -10.43 -15.70 3.79
CA TYR A 191 -9.56 -14.69 3.18
C TYR A 191 -8.08 -15.12 3.15
N ALA A 192 -7.67 -16.00 4.06
CA ALA A 192 -6.29 -16.48 4.17
C ALA A 192 -6.29 -17.95 4.62
N ARG A 193 -6.71 -18.86 3.74
CA ARG A 193 -6.74 -20.30 4.01
C ARG A 193 -5.33 -20.89 4.13
N GLU A 194 -4.43 -20.39 3.30
CA GLU A 194 -3.04 -20.84 3.23
C GLU A 194 -2.08 -19.75 3.72
N PRO A 195 -0.95 -20.12 4.33
CA PRO A 195 0.09 -19.17 4.70
C PRO A 195 0.58 -18.34 3.53
N ALA A 196 1.11 -17.17 3.84
CA ALA A 196 1.75 -16.27 2.88
C ALA A 196 2.88 -17.00 2.14
N SER A 197 2.87 -16.90 0.83
CA SER A 197 3.95 -17.44 0.01
C SER A 197 5.13 -16.46 0.00
N PRO A 198 6.29 -16.84 -0.57
CA PRO A 198 7.44 -15.95 -0.67
C PRO A 198 7.10 -14.59 -1.30
N TYR A 199 6.22 -14.61 -2.31
CA TYR A 199 5.84 -13.44 -3.09
C TYR A 199 4.52 -12.80 -2.64
N PHE A 200 3.52 -13.58 -2.24
CA PHE A 200 2.22 -13.07 -1.79
C PHE A 200 2.27 -12.78 -0.29
N ARG A 201 2.69 -11.56 0.08
CA ARG A 201 2.85 -11.13 1.49
C ARG A 201 1.83 -10.12 1.96
N PHE A 202 1.01 -9.58 1.06
CA PHE A 202 -0.04 -8.63 1.41
C PHE A 202 -1.41 -9.24 1.17
N LEU A 203 -2.35 -8.94 2.07
CA LEU A 203 -3.77 -9.22 1.90
C LEU A 203 -4.50 -7.88 1.88
N THR A 204 -5.16 -7.59 0.77
CA THR A 204 -5.83 -6.32 0.50
C THR A 204 -7.32 -6.54 0.49
N LEU A 205 -8.04 -5.85 1.37
CA LEU A 205 -9.48 -5.99 1.50
C LEU A 205 -10.18 -4.67 1.26
N HIS A 206 -11.20 -4.68 0.41
CA HIS A 206 -12.14 -3.58 0.37
C HIS A 206 -12.87 -3.50 1.73
N TRP A 207 -13.17 -2.29 2.22
CA TRP A 207 -13.86 -2.09 3.50
C TRP A 207 -15.18 -2.87 3.61
N GLY A 208 -15.85 -3.08 2.46
CA GLY A 208 -17.05 -3.91 2.34
C GLY A 208 -16.93 -5.37 2.81
N ASN A 209 -15.70 -5.85 3.06
CA ASN A 209 -15.41 -7.17 3.63
C ASN A 209 -15.42 -7.17 5.17
N ILE A 210 -15.36 -6.00 5.79
CA ILE A 210 -15.52 -5.79 7.23
C ILE A 210 -16.97 -5.48 7.54
N GLU A 211 -17.47 -4.40 6.94
CA GLU A 211 -18.84 -3.93 7.06
C GLU A 211 -19.60 -4.26 5.78
N ARG A 212 -20.61 -5.13 5.86
CA ARG A 212 -21.24 -5.67 4.66
C ARG A 212 -21.88 -4.58 3.82
N GLY A 213 -21.46 -4.47 2.57
CA GLY A 213 -21.93 -3.43 1.64
C GLY A 213 -21.05 -2.19 1.60
N GLY A 214 -20.06 -2.10 2.50
CA GLY A 214 -19.04 -1.07 2.49
C GLY A 214 -19.56 0.34 2.77
N PRO A 215 -18.77 1.37 2.41
CA PRO A 215 -19.07 2.77 2.74
C PRO A 215 -20.47 3.24 2.34
N PRO A 216 -21.02 2.87 1.16
CA PRO A 216 -22.38 3.29 0.78
C PRO A 216 -23.49 2.75 1.69
N ARG A 217 -23.20 1.70 2.46
CA ARG A 217 -24.14 1.09 3.42
C ARG A 217 -23.63 1.20 4.85
N ALA A 218 -22.65 2.07 5.09
CA ALA A 218 -22.05 2.18 6.40
C ALA A 218 -23.06 2.67 7.44
N GLY A 219 -23.06 2.04 8.61
CA GLY A 219 -23.98 2.29 9.70
C GLY A 219 -23.25 2.58 11.02
N GLU A 220 -23.96 2.42 12.14
CA GLU A 220 -23.36 2.47 13.46
C GLU A 220 -22.37 1.31 13.63
N TRP A 221 -21.15 1.63 14.09
CA TRP A 221 -20.11 0.62 14.30
C TRP A 221 -20.47 -0.33 15.44
N THR A 222 -20.70 -1.59 15.09
CA THR A 222 -21.20 -2.61 16.02
C THR A 222 -20.07 -3.38 16.71
N ALA A 223 -20.43 -4.07 17.81
CA ALA A 223 -19.51 -4.98 18.48
C ALA A 223 -19.09 -6.17 17.60
N GLU A 224 -19.97 -6.61 16.69
CA GLU A 224 -19.72 -7.71 15.76
C GLU A 224 -18.70 -7.33 14.70
N GLU A 225 -18.80 -6.12 14.13
CA GLU A 225 -17.81 -5.59 13.17
C GLU A 225 -16.45 -5.37 13.84
N ALA A 226 -16.44 -4.87 15.08
CA ALA A 226 -15.22 -4.75 15.89
C ALA A 226 -14.56 -6.13 16.13
N ALA A 227 -15.35 -7.15 16.45
CA ALA A 227 -14.85 -8.52 16.63
C ALA A 227 -14.33 -9.12 15.32
N ARG A 228 -15.05 -8.91 14.22
CA ARG A 228 -14.66 -9.35 12.88
C ARG A 228 -13.33 -8.74 12.44
N LEU A 229 -13.17 -7.42 12.57
CA LEU A 229 -11.92 -6.73 12.23
C LEU A 229 -10.75 -7.27 13.05
N LYS A 230 -10.92 -7.42 14.37
CA LYS A 230 -9.87 -7.97 15.26
C LYS A 230 -9.51 -9.40 14.88
N GLY A 231 -10.51 -10.26 14.65
CA GLY A 231 -10.30 -11.65 14.26
C GLY A 231 -9.56 -11.75 12.94
N LEU A 232 -9.94 -10.93 11.96
CA LEU A 232 -9.30 -10.89 10.65
C LEU A 232 -7.85 -10.43 10.74
N VAL A 233 -7.56 -9.34 11.45
CA VAL A 233 -6.19 -8.87 11.69
C VAL A 233 -5.33 -9.96 12.33
N ALA A 234 -5.84 -10.62 13.38
CA ALA A 234 -5.12 -11.68 14.07
C ALA A 234 -4.85 -12.90 13.17
N HIS A 235 -5.87 -13.38 12.45
CA HIS A 235 -5.75 -14.53 11.54
C HIS A 235 -4.79 -14.23 10.39
N THR A 236 -4.92 -13.07 9.74
CA THR A 236 -4.06 -12.66 8.63
C THR A 236 -2.59 -12.57 9.05
N HIS A 237 -2.30 -12.01 10.23
CA HIS A 237 -0.94 -11.99 10.78
C HIS A 237 -0.42 -13.39 11.12
N GLN A 238 -1.26 -14.27 11.68
CA GLN A 238 -0.88 -15.66 11.95
C GLN A 238 -0.49 -16.41 10.66
N GLN A 239 -1.16 -16.09 9.54
CA GLN A 239 -0.85 -16.63 8.22
C GLN A 239 0.36 -15.95 7.56
N GLY A 240 0.99 -14.96 8.20
CA GLY A 240 2.19 -14.29 7.72
C GLY A 240 1.96 -13.22 6.64
N TYR A 241 0.71 -12.77 6.46
CA TYR A 241 0.40 -11.63 5.60
C TYR A 241 0.43 -10.33 6.39
N ARG A 242 0.75 -9.23 5.70
CA ARG A 242 0.42 -7.88 6.11
C ARG A 242 -0.95 -7.47 5.55
N LEU A 243 -1.82 -6.96 6.40
CA LEU A 243 -3.18 -6.59 6.00
C LEU A 243 -3.24 -5.13 5.53
N ARG A 244 -3.96 -4.86 4.44
CA ARG A 244 -4.29 -3.52 3.95
C ARG A 244 -5.80 -3.41 3.72
N PHE A 245 -6.37 -2.28 4.08
CA PHE A 245 -7.75 -1.95 3.77
C PHE A 245 -7.79 -0.81 2.78
N TYR A 246 -8.72 -0.87 1.85
CA TYR A 246 -9.02 0.23 0.96
C TYR A 246 -10.53 0.48 0.90
N CYS A 247 -10.87 1.73 0.62
CA CYS A 247 -12.23 2.21 0.57
C CYS A 247 -12.34 3.01 -0.72
N LEU A 248 -13.03 2.43 -1.72
CA LEU A 248 -13.38 3.15 -2.93
C LEU A 248 -14.90 3.25 -2.96
N VAL A 249 -15.41 4.48 -2.89
CA VAL A 249 -16.81 4.74 -3.18
C VAL A 249 -16.90 4.74 -4.71
N VAL A 250 -17.29 3.60 -5.29
CA VAL A 250 -17.75 3.61 -6.68
C VAL A 250 -19.13 4.27 -6.66
N PRO A 251 -19.35 5.42 -7.31
CA PRO A 251 -20.69 5.97 -7.44
C PRO A 251 -21.57 4.90 -8.10
N SER A 252 -22.75 4.64 -7.55
CA SER A 252 -23.74 3.84 -8.27
C SER A 252 -23.99 4.48 -9.64
N PRO A 253 -24.07 3.69 -10.73
CA PRO A 253 -24.37 4.20 -12.06
C PRO A 253 -25.70 4.95 -12.12
#